data_AF-A0A066WWK0-F1
#
_entry.id   AF-A0A066WWK0-F1
#
_cell.length_a   1.000
_cell.length_b   1.000
_cell.length_c   1.000
_cell.angle_alpha   90.00
_cell.angle_beta   90.00
_cell.angle_gamma   90.00
#
_symmetry.space_group_name_H-M   'P 1'
#
loop_
_entity.id
_entity.type
_entity.pdbx_description
1 polymer ?
#
loop_
_entity_poly.entity_id
_entity_poly.type
_entity_poly.pdbx_seq_one_letter_code
_entity_poly.pdbx_strand_id
1 'polypeptide(L)'
;MKIVIADYGMGNIKSIISALNYLGADNIVISADYETLKSADKIILPGVGSFRKAMIQIRENNLDKYLEEIAVKNNKPLIGICLGMQLLGTSSTEDGFTTGLGFVNAHCIKFDNTDLKVPHVGFNQLKTDIKSKLYDGLSDESDFYFTHSYKMVSEHEINQSYCHYGSDFIASFEYNNIVGVQFHPELSQKNGLRLLKNFIEKF
;
A
#
# COMPACT_ATOMS: atom_id res chain seq x y z
N MET A 1 14.98 14.99 -2.48
CA MET A 1 13.74 14.47 -1.86
C MET A 1 14.11 13.27 -1.01
N LYS A 2 13.76 13.26 0.28
CA LYS A 2 13.99 12.16 1.22
C LYS A 2 12.79 11.21 1.24
N ILE A 3 12.99 9.97 0.83
CA ILE A 3 11.98 8.91 0.91
C ILE A 3 12.32 8.04 2.11
N VAL A 4 11.37 7.85 3.03
CA VAL A 4 11.54 6.95 4.17
C VAL A 4 10.65 5.74 4.01
N ILE A 5 11.26 4.56 4.05
CA ILE A 5 10.56 3.27 4.12
C ILE A 5 10.42 2.94 5.61
N ALA A 6 9.18 2.85 6.08
CA ALA A 6 8.89 2.55 7.49
C ALA A 6 9.36 1.12 7.82
N ASP A 7 10.30 1.01 8.75
CA ASP A 7 10.88 -0.28 9.14
C ASP A 7 10.18 -0.83 10.38
N TYR A 8 9.44 -1.90 10.18
CA TYR A 8 8.88 -2.69 11.28
C TYR A 8 9.27 -4.16 11.16
N GLY A 9 10.32 -4.46 10.37
CA GLY A 9 10.83 -5.80 10.15
C GLY A 9 10.08 -6.64 9.12
N MET A 10 9.13 -6.07 8.37
CA MET A 10 8.42 -6.77 7.29
C MET A 10 8.38 -5.97 5.99
N GLY A 11 8.29 -6.68 4.87
CA GLY A 11 8.12 -6.10 3.54
C GLY A 11 9.23 -6.50 2.56
N ASN A 12 8.97 -6.28 1.27
CA ASN A 12 9.94 -6.51 0.20
C ASN A 12 10.86 -5.28 0.00
N ILE A 13 11.51 -4.82 1.08
CA ILE A 13 12.22 -3.54 1.13
C ILE A 13 13.30 -3.44 0.05
N LYS A 14 14.04 -4.53 -0.20
CA LYS A 14 15.12 -4.55 -1.23
C LYS A 14 14.61 -4.25 -2.64
N SER A 15 13.46 -4.81 -3.02
CA SER A 15 12.90 -4.59 -4.35
C SER A 15 12.35 -3.17 -4.49
N ILE A 16 11.72 -2.65 -3.43
CA ILE A 16 11.28 -1.24 -3.38
C ILE A 16 12.47 -0.30 -3.55
N ILE A 17 13.55 -0.50 -2.79
CA ILE A 17 14.78 0.31 -2.92
C ILE A 17 15.35 0.23 -4.33
N SER A 18 15.39 -0.95 -4.93
CA SER A 18 15.90 -1.13 -6.29
C SER A 18 15.06 -0.36 -7.32
N ALA A 19 13.73 -0.40 -7.19
CA ALA A 19 12.82 0.37 -8.03
C ALA A 19 13.00 1.89 -7.85
N LEU A 20 13.13 2.35 -6.60
CA LEU A 20 13.36 3.77 -6.30
C LEU A 20 14.71 4.27 -6.83
N ASN A 21 15.79 3.49 -6.66
CA ASN A 21 17.10 3.79 -7.23
C ASN A 21 17.06 3.87 -8.76
N TYR A 22 16.35 2.94 -9.41
CA TYR A 22 16.15 2.97 -10.85
C TYR A 22 15.44 4.25 -11.32
N LEU A 23 14.53 4.78 -10.50
CA LEU A 23 13.83 6.04 -10.75
C LEU A 23 14.67 7.29 -10.41
N GLY A 24 15.91 7.12 -9.94
CA GLY A 24 16.83 8.22 -9.59
C GLY A 24 16.57 8.83 -8.22
N ALA A 25 16.00 8.08 -7.27
CA ALA A 25 15.86 8.57 -5.89
C ALA A 25 17.20 8.48 -5.15
N ASP A 26 17.80 9.64 -4.84
CA ASP A 26 19.15 9.72 -4.26
C ASP A 26 19.20 9.69 -2.72
N ASN A 27 18.05 9.77 -2.03
CA ASN A 27 17.98 9.79 -0.57
C ASN A 27 16.84 8.90 -0.07
N ILE A 28 17.14 7.60 0.03
CA ILE A 28 16.23 6.57 0.55
C ILE A 28 16.74 6.10 1.91
N VAL A 29 15.89 6.18 2.93
CA VAL A 29 16.22 5.76 4.30
C VAL A 29 15.22 4.71 4.77
N ILE A 30 15.71 3.65 5.40
CA ILE A 30 14.88 2.66 6.11
C ILE A 30 14.94 3.03 7.60
N SER A 31 13.80 3.26 8.24
CA SER A 31 13.80 3.62 9.67
C SER A 31 12.45 3.42 10.35
N ALA A 32 12.51 3.12 11.64
CA ALA A 32 11.38 3.17 12.57
C ALA A 32 11.39 4.43 13.46
N ASP A 33 12.47 5.22 13.40
CA ASP A 33 12.69 6.38 14.26
C ASP A 33 11.77 7.54 13.87
N TYR A 34 11.14 8.14 14.88
CA TYR A 34 10.16 9.21 14.70
C TYR A 34 10.74 10.44 13.98
N GLU A 35 11.94 10.92 14.37
CA GLU A 35 12.55 12.10 13.75
C GLU A 35 12.95 11.82 12.29
N THR A 36 13.39 10.60 12.01
CA THR A 36 13.67 10.15 10.65
C THR A 36 12.42 10.12 9.78
N LEU A 37 11.32 9.55 10.28
CA LEU A 37 10.02 9.50 9.57
C LEU A 37 9.43 10.89 9.39
N LYS A 38 9.50 11.75 10.41
CA LYS A 38 8.97 13.12 10.38
C LYS A 38 9.67 13.99 9.34
N SER A 39 10.98 13.82 9.20
CA SER A 39 11.80 14.54 8.21
C SER A 39 11.68 13.99 6.78
N ALA A 40 10.93 12.90 6.55
CA ALA A 40 10.68 12.38 5.21
C ALA A 40 9.91 13.40 4.36
N ASP A 41 10.17 13.45 3.06
CA ASP A 41 9.26 14.10 2.10
C ASP A 41 8.13 13.13 1.73
N LYS A 42 8.43 11.83 1.62
CA LYS A 42 7.49 10.75 1.30
C LYS A 42 7.72 9.54 2.20
N ILE A 43 6.64 8.91 2.64
CA ILE A 43 6.68 7.68 3.42
C ILE A 43 6.16 6.51 2.59
N ILE A 44 6.87 5.39 2.63
CA ILE A 44 6.40 4.10 2.11
C ILE A 44 6.19 3.18 3.30
N LEU A 45 4.97 2.68 3.46
CA LEU A 45 4.63 1.58 4.36
C LEU A 45 4.61 0.29 3.53
N PRO A 46 5.70 -0.50 3.50
CA PRO A 46 5.71 -1.76 2.79
C PRO A 46 4.92 -2.80 3.58
N GLY A 47 4.71 -3.98 3.01
CA GLY A 47 4.33 -5.14 3.82
C GLY A 47 4.16 -6.42 3.01
N VAL A 48 4.52 -7.54 3.65
CA VAL A 48 4.22 -8.91 3.19
C VAL A 48 3.89 -9.76 4.41
N GLY A 49 3.14 -10.85 4.23
CA GLY A 49 2.82 -11.79 5.31
C GLY A 49 1.52 -11.45 6.04
N SER A 50 1.46 -11.75 7.35
CA SER A 50 0.24 -11.70 8.16
C SER A 50 -0.02 -10.31 8.75
N PHE A 51 -1.23 -9.80 8.56
CA PHE A 51 -1.75 -8.56 9.14
C PHE A 51 -1.60 -8.51 10.65
N ARG A 52 -1.93 -9.61 11.33
CA ARG A 52 -1.85 -9.67 12.79
C ARG A 52 -0.43 -9.48 13.29
N LYS A 53 0.53 -10.16 12.66
CA LYS A 53 1.96 -10.04 13.01
C LYS A 53 2.49 -8.63 12.74
N ALA A 54 2.13 -8.05 11.60
CA ALA A 54 2.53 -6.69 11.24
C ALA A 54 2.00 -5.65 12.24
N MET A 55 0.72 -5.72 12.63
CA MET A 55 0.16 -4.78 13.61
C MET A 55 0.76 -4.93 15.01
N ILE A 56 1.21 -6.13 15.41
CA ILE A 56 1.98 -6.32 16.65
C ILE A 56 3.30 -5.55 16.55
N GLN A 57 4.09 -5.78 15.50
CA GLN A 57 5.38 -5.11 15.32
C GLN A 57 5.25 -3.59 15.18
N ILE A 58 4.25 -3.10 14.45
CA ILE A 58 3.98 -1.66 14.33
C ILE A 58 3.75 -1.03 15.71
N ARG A 59 2.91 -1.65 16.55
CA ARG A 59 2.59 -1.12 17.88
C ARG A 59 3.75 -1.24 18.86
N GLU A 60 4.50 -2.34 18.81
CA GLU A 60 5.72 -2.53 19.61
C GLU A 60 6.77 -1.44 19.33
N ASN A 61 6.81 -0.94 18.09
CA ASN A 61 7.71 0.15 17.68
C ASN A 61 7.06 1.55 17.74
N ASN A 62 5.84 1.69 18.28
CA ASN A 62 5.03 2.92 18.30
C ASN A 62 4.78 3.56 16.92
N LEU A 63 4.96 2.80 15.84
CA LEU A 63 4.80 3.30 14.47
C LEU A 63 3.36 3.67 14.16
N ASP A 64 2.38 3.04 14.82
CA ASP A 64 0.98 3.43 14.72
C ASP A 64 0.78 4.91 15.07
N LYS A 65 1.33 5.34 16.22
CA LYS A 65 1.23 6.73 16.68
C LYS A 65 2.04 7.68 15.82
N TYR A 66 3.26 7.28 15.43
CA TYR A 66 4.14 8.12 14.62
C TYR A 66 3.54 8.37 13.24
N LEU A 67 3.05 7.32 12.57
CA LEU A 67 2.44 7.44 11.26
C LEU A 67 1.11 8.21 11.34
N GLU A 68 0.32 8.06 12.40
CA GLU A 68 -0.89 8.87 12.59
C GLU A 68 -0.54 10.36 12.68
N GLU A 69 0.45 10.73 13.49
CA GLU A 69 0.87 12.11 13.62
C GLU A 69 1.43 12.67 12.30
N ILE A 70 2.32 11.91 11.64
CA ILE A 70 3.03 12.40 10.46
C ILE A 70 2.13 12.41 9.23
N ALA A 71 1.44 11.31 8.94
CA ALA A 71 0.65 11.17 7.73
C ALA A 71 -0.77 11.75 7.88
N VAL A 72 -1.45 11.52 9.00
CA VAL A 72 -2.84 11.97 9.18
C VAL A 72 -2.90 13.41 9.67
N LYS A 73 -2.21 13.74 10.76
CA LYS A 73 -2.31 15.09 11.37
C LYS A 73 -1.51 16.13 10.58
N ASN A 74 -0.33 15.76 10.08
CA ASN A 74 0.55 16.67 9.34
C ASN A 74 0.46 16.50 7.81
N ASN A 75 -0.48 15.69 7.30
CA ASN A 75 -0.72 15.46 5.87
C ASN A 75 0.53 15.04 5.06
N LYS A 76 1.49 14.32 5.68
CA LYS A 76 2.66 13.81 4.96
C LYS A 76 2.24 12.70 3.97
N PRO A 77 2.67 12.73 2.71
CA PRO A 77 2.27 11.69 1.77
C PRO A 77 2.80 10.32 2.17
N LEU A 78 1.88 9.35 2.17
CA LEU A 78 2.15 7.97 2.57
C LEU A 78 1.55 7.02 1.53
N ILE A 79 2.35 6.06 1.05
CA ILE A 79 1.85 4.94 0.26
C ILE A 79 2.00 3.61 1.00
N GLY A 80 0.90 2.89 1.16
CA GLY A 80 0.88 1.51 1.61
C GLY A 80 0.98 0.55 0.43
N ILE A 81 1.87 -0.44 0.50
CA ILE A 81 2.06 -1.46 -0.57
C ILE A 81 1.68 -2.84 -0.07
N CYS A 82 0.78 -3.51 -0.79
CA CYS A 82 0.24 -4.84 -0.50
C CYS A 82 -0.32 -4.93 0.93
N LEU A 83 0.38 -5.62 1.85
CA LEU A 83 -0.03 -5.64 3.25
C LEU A 83 0.03 -4.23 3.86
N GLY A 84 0.97 -3.39 3.45
CA GLY A 84 1.03 -1.99 3.86
C GLY A 84 -0.25 -1.22 3.55
N MET A 85 -0.86 -1.45 2.39
CA MET A 85 -2.19 -0.88 2.06
C MET A 85 -3.25 -1.39 3.02
N GLN A 86 -3.28 -2.69 3.26
CA GLN A 86 -4.27 -3.32 4.15
C GLN A 86 -4.21 -2.74 5.55
N LEU A 87 -3.01 -2.55 6.10
CA LEU A 87 -2.77 -2.03 7.44
C LEU A 87 -3.32 -0.61 7.63
N LEU A 88 -3.42 0.19 6.57
CA LEU A 88 -4.02 1.55 6.62
C LEU A 88 -5.52 1.52 6.89
N GLY A 89 -6.19 0.39 6.65
CA GLY A 89 -7.60 0.18 6.97
C GLY A 89 -7.87 0.02 8.47
N THR A 90 -9.15 -0.11 8.82
CA THR A 90 -9.64 -0.22 10.19
C THR A 90 -9.41 -1.59 10.80
N SER A 91 -9.47 -2.68 10.02
CA SER A 91 -9.30 -4.04 10.54
C SER A 91 -9.05 -5.10 9.45
N SER A 92 -8.67 -6.30 9.90
CA SER A 92 -8.61 -7.52 9.09
C SER A 92 -9.15 -8.71 9.87
N THR A 93 -9.71 -9.69 9.16
CA THR A 93 -10.07 -11.01 9.71
C THR A 93 -8.94 -12.05 9.61
N GLU A 94 -7.78 -11.68 9.07
CA GLU A 94 -6.65 -12.59 8.91
C GLU A 94 -6.09 -13.05 10.27
N ASP A 95 -6.05 -14.37 10.47
CA ASP A 95 -5.63 -15.00 11.72
C ASP A 95 -6.41 -14.49 12.94
N GLY A 96 -7.68 -14.14 12.75
CA GLY A 96 -8.57 -13.57 13.75
C GLY A 96 -8.72 -12.04 13.65
N PHE A 97 -9.76 -11.49 14.27
CA PHE A 97 -10.02 -10.05 14.21
C PHE A 97 -8.83 -9.25 14.76
N THR A 98 -8.29 -8.35 13.94
CA THR A 98 -7.20 -7.44 14.31
C THR A 98 -7.52 -6.03 13.83
N THR A 99 -7.48 -5.06 14.74
CA THR A 99 -7.60 -3.63 14.41
C THR A 99 -6.34 -3.17 13.66
N GLY A 100 -6.52 -2.46 12.54
CA GLY A 100 -5.48 -1.82 11.75
C GLY A 100 -5.09 -0.43 12.27
N LEU A 101 -4.48 0.38 11.41
CA LEU A 101 -4.13 1.78 11.69
C LEU A 101 -5.36 2.69 11.66
N GLY A 102 -6.38 2.35 10.86
CA GLY A 102 -7.64 3.09 10.79
C GLY A 102 -7.55 4.45 10.10
N PHE A 103 -6.59 4.64 9.20
CA PHE A 103 -6.42 5.90 8.46
C PHE A 103 -7.45 6.06 7.33
N VAL A 104 -7.99 4.94 6.84
CA VAL A 104 -9.11 4.91 5.90
C VAL A 104 -10.20 3.97 6.41
N ASN A 105 -11.47 4.31 6.16
CA ASN A 105 -12.60 3.48 6.59
C ASN A 105 -12.82 2.30 5.64
N ALA A 106 -11.91 1.33 5.71
CA ALA A 106 -11.92 0.12 4.90
C ALA A 106 -11.39 -1.04 5.73
N HIS A 107 -11.83 -2.27 5.46
CA HIS A 107 -11.40 -3.45 6.20
C HIS A 107 -11.05 -4.59 5.26
N CYS A 108 -10.28 -5.56 5.75
CA CYS A 108 -9.77 -6.68 4.96
C CYS A 108 -10.47 -7.98 5.32
N ILE A 109 -10.95 -8.68 4.29
CA ILE A 109 -11.61 -9.98 4.41
C ILE A 109 -10.98 -10.98 3.44
N LYS A 110 -11.08 -12.27 3.74
CA LYS A 110 -10.54 -13.32 2.86
C LYS A 110 -11.33 -13.37 1.55
N PHE A 111 -10.67 -13.68 0.44
CA PHE A 111 -11.41 -14.08 -0.76
C PHE A 111 -12.25 -15.33 -0.47
N ASP A 112 -13.43 -15.40 -1.08
CA ASP A 112 -14.17 -16.65 -1.19
C ASP A 112 -13.36 -17.59 -2.10
N ASN A 113 -13.02 -18.76 -1.56
CA ASN A 113 -12.20 -19.76 -2.22
C ASN A 113 -12.99 -21.01 -2.65
N THR A 114 -14.32 -20.92 -2.74
CA THR A 114 -15.18 -22.04 -3.16
C THR A 114 -14.89 -22.46 -4.60
N ASP A 115 -14.84 -21.51 -5.53
CA ASP A 115 -14.59 -21.73 -6.96
C ASP A 115 -13.33 -20.99 -7.48
N LEU A 116 -12.53 -20.44 -6.56
CA LEU A 116 -11.42 -19.54 -6.86
C LEU A 116 -10.13 -20.03 -6.19
N LYS A 117 -9.04 -20.09 -6.96
CA LYS A 117 -7.72 -20.39 -6.40
C LYS A 117 -7.26 -19.23 -5.52
N VAL A 118 -6.94 -19.49 -4.26
CA VAL A 118 -6.43 -18.49 -3.33
C VAL A 118 -5.07 -18.96 -2.79
N PRO A 119 -4.01 -18.14 -2.80
CA PRO A 119 -3.98 -16.71 -3.10
C PRO A 119 -4.20 -16.33 -4.57
N HIS A 120 -4.70 -15.11 -4.80
CA HIS A 120 -4.63 -14.41 -6.08
C HIS A 120 -3.16 -14.11 -6.40
N VAL A 121 -2.59 -14.79 -7.39
CA VAL A 121 -1.19 -14.67 -7.79
C VAL A 121 -1.09 -14.48 -9.29
N GLY A 122 -0.42 -13.41 -9.72
CA GLY A 122 -0.15 -13.13 -11.12
C GLY A 122 -0.38 -11.67 -11.51
N PHE A 123 -0.21 -11.39 -12.80
CA PHE A 123 -0.57 -10.09 -13.37
C PHE A 123 -2.07 -10.03 -13.59
N ASN A 124 -2.69 -8.93 -13.17
CA ASN A 124 -4.11 -8.68 -13.39
C ASN A 124 -4.34 -7.19 -13.71
N GLN A 125 -5.37 -6.92 -14.48
CA GLN A 125 -5.70 -5.57 -14.97
C GLN A 125 -6.58 -4.84 -13.97
N LEU A 126 -6.41 -3.52 -13.92
CA LEU A 126 -7.27 -2.65 -13.12
C LEU A 126 -8.49 -2.23 -13.94
N LYS A 127 -9.62 -2.10 -13.26
CA LYS A 127 -10.78 -1.33 -13.73
C LYS A 127 -10.61 0.07 -13.17
N THR A 128 -10.16 1.01 -13.99
CA THR A 128 -9.93 2.40 -13.59
C THR A 128 -10.96 3.31 -14.23
N ASP A 129 -11.98 3.73 -13.46
CA ASP A 129 -12.93 4.77 -13.89
C ASP A 129 -12.58 6.15 -13.30
N ILE A 130 -11.41 6.28 -12.66
CA ILE A 130 -11.06 7.42 -11.80
C ILE A 130 -9.88 8.21 -12.36
N LYS A 131 -9.97 9.54 -12.30
CA LYS A 131 -8.85 10.47 -12.45
C LYS A 131 -7.90 10.37 -11.24
N SER A 132 -7.11 9.31 -11.19
CA SER A 132 -6.14 9.08 -10.13
C SER A 132 -4.78 9.64 -10.51
N LYS A 133 -4.13 10.32 -9.56
CA LYS A 133 -2.77 10.87 -9.76
C LYS A 133 -1.74 9.75 -9.93
N LEU A 134 -1.93 8.61 -9.26
CA LEU A 134 -1.09 7.42 -9.38
C LEU A 134 -1.08 6.84 -10.80
N TYR A 135 -2.20 6.89 -11.51
CA TYR A 135 -2.33 6.29 -12.84
C TYR A 135 -2.01 7.24 -14.00
N ASP A 136 -1.50 8.44 -13.73
CA ASP A 136 -1.19 9.40 -14.79
C ASP A 136 -0.16 8.86 -15.80
N GLY A 137 -0.54 8.87 -17.08
CA GLY A 137 0.28 8.35 -18.18
C GLY A 137 0.39 6.83 -18.20
N LEU A 138 -0.47 6.11 -17.49
CA LEU A 138 -0.69 4.68 -17.69
C LEU A 138 -1.89 4.45 -18.63
N SER A 139 -1.91 3.27 -19.24
CA SER A 139 -3.03 2.83 -20.08
C SER A 139 -4.15 2.30 -19.19
N ASP A 140 -5.40 2.41 -19.65
CA ASP A 140 -6.55 1.77 -19.00
C ASP A 140 -6.42 0.22 -18.99
N GLU A 141 -5.57 -0.34 -19.85
CA GLU A 141 -5.26 -1.77 -19.92
C GLU A 141 -4.04 -2.18 -19.06
N SER A 142 -3.46 -1.26 -18.27
CA SER A 142 -2.28 -1.55 -17.46
C SER A 142 -2.55 -2.64 -16.43
N ASP A 143 -1.63 -3.59 -16.36
CA ASP A 143 -1.62 -4.71 -15.44
C ASP A 143 -0.54 -4.55 -14.36
N PHE A 144 -0.81 -5.18 -13.21
CA PHE A 144 0.07 -5.17 -12.05
C PHE A 144 0.15 -6.56 -11.41
N TYR A 145 1.26 -6.85 -10.74
CA TYR A 145 1.50 -8.13 -10.09
C TYR A 145 0.88 -8.19 -8.69
N PHE A 146 0.00 -9.17 -8.48
CA PHE A 146 -0.69 -9.45 -7.23
C PHE A 146 -0.18 -10.76 -6.58
N THR A 147 -0.19 -10.81 -5.25
CA THR A 147 0.06 -12.03 -4.47
C THR A 147 -0.58 -11.94 -3.08
N HIS A 148 -1.89 -12.20 -2.97
CA HIS A 148 -2.64 -11.99 -1.72
C HIS A 148 -3.84 -12.93 -1.55
N SER A 149 -4.18 -13.25 -0.30
CA SER A 149 -5.35 -14.06 0.06
C SER A 149 -6.52 -13.26 0.64
N TYR A 150 -6.25 -12.01 1.04
CA TYR A 150 -7.21 -11.09 1.63
C TYR A 150 -7.37 -9.88 0.73
N LYS A 151 -8.58 -9.33 0.69
CA LYS A 151 -8.94 -8.16 -0.09
C LYS A 151 -9.50 -7.07 0.81
N MET A 152 -9.20 -5.81 0.45
CA MET A 152 -9.81 -4.66 1.09
C MET A 152 -11.20 -4.38 0.50
N VAL A 153 -12.15 -4.06 1.37
CA VAL A 153 -13.50 -3.62 1.05
C VAL A 153 -13.84 -2.36 1.87
N SER A 154 -14.67 -1.49 1.31
CA SER A 154 -15.13 -0.27 1.98
C SER A 154 -16.57 0.04 1.56
N GLU A 155 -17.35 0.54 2.51
CA GLU A 155 -18.69 1.11 2.25
C GLU A 155 -18.64 2.61 1.98
N HIS A 156 -17.45 3.22 2.04
CA HIS A 156 -17.23 4.64 1.83
C HIS A 156 -16.39 4.88 0.57
N GLU A 157 -16.62 6.00 -0.10
CA GLU A 157 -15.74 6.43 -1.18
C GLU A 157 -14.41 6.93 -0.61
N ILE A 158 -13.34 6.24 -0.98
CA ILE A 158 -11.94 6.56 -0.66
C ILE A 158 -11.12 6.81 -1.94
N ASN A 159 -11.81 7.14 -3.04
CA ASN A 159 -11.25 7.28 -4.38
C ASN A 159 -10.56 5.99 -4.87
N GLN A 160 -11.28 4.86 -4.76
CA GLN A 160 -10.77 3.52 -5.00
C GLN A 160 -10.83 3.08 -6.47
N SER A 161 -9.78 2.41 -6.95
CA SER A 161 -9.85 1.63 -8.18
C SER A 161 -10.08 0.16 -7.87
N TYR A 162 -10.65 -0.55 -8.83
CA TYR A 162 -11.04 -1.95 -8.64
C TYR A 162 -10.20 -2.88 -9.51
N CYS A 163 -10.12 -4.14 -9.11
CA CYS A 163 -9.64 -5.25 -9.93
C CYS A 163 -10.63 -6.41 -9.75
N HIS A 164 -10.75 -7.26 -10.77
CA HIS A 164 -11.66 -8.40 -10.73
C HIS A 164 -10.89 -9.71 -10.54
N TYR A 165 -11.24 -10.45 -9.48
CA TYR A 165 -10.74 -11.81 -9.25
C TYR A 165 -11.79 -12.65 -8.53
N GLY A 166 -12.66 -13.30 -9.30
CA GLY A 166 -13.89 -13.96 -8.83
C GLY A 166 -14.98 -12.98 -8.34
N SER A 167 -14.56 -11.89 -7.70
CA SER A 167 -15.36 -10.73 -7.31
C SER A 167 -14.53 -9.46 -7.45
N ASP A 168 -15.19 -8.30 -7.54
CA ASP A 168 -14.49 -7.03 -7.52
C ASP A 168 -13.92 -6.76 -6.12
N PHE A 169 -12.73 -6.17 -6.06
CA PHE A 169 -12.07 -5.75 -4.85
C PHE A 169 -11.29 -4.46 -5.05
N ILE A 170 -11.03 -3.73 -3.95
CA ILE A 170 -10.25 -2.49 -3.99
C ILE A 170 -8.79 -2.84 -4.30
N ALA A 171 -8.32 -2.43 -5.47
CA ALA A 171 -6.95 -2.65 -5.92
C ALA A 171 -6.02 -1.50 -5.53
N SER A 172 -6.55 -0.29 -5.46
CA SER A 172 -5.87 0.86 -4.85
C SER A 172 -6.86 1.90 -4.35
N PHE A 173 -6.38 2.88 -3.59
CA PHE A 173 -7.14 4.08 -3.23
C PHE A 173 -6.25 5.32 -3.14
N GLU A 174 -6.85 6.51 -3.24
CA GLU A 174 -6.22 7.82 -3.01
C GLU A 174 -7.07 8.67 -2.07
N TYR A 175 -6.82 8.57 -0.77
CA TYR A 175 -7.55 9.32 0.24
C TYR A 175 -6.69 10.47 0.76
N ASN A 176 -6.92 11.67 0.23
CA ASN A 176 -6.09 12.87 0.46
C ASN A 176 -4.61 12.62 0.08
N ASN A 177 -3.72 12.58 1.08
CA ASN A 177 -2.28 12.30 0.96
C ASN A 177 -1.93 10.83 1.26
N ILE A 178 -2.92 10.00 1.62
CA ILE A 178 -2.75 8.59 1.96
C ILE A 178 -3.20 7.75 0.79
N VAL A 179 -2.28 6.91 0.33
CA VAL A 179 -2.44 6.11 -0.88
C VAL A 179 -2.20 4.66 -0.52
N GLY A 180 -2.93 3.75 -1.15
CA GLY A 180 -2.75 2.32 -0.96
C GLY A 180 -2.82 1.58 -2.28
N VAL A 181 -1.92 0.61 -2.51
CA VAL A 181 -1.96 -0.30 -3.65
C VAL A 181 -1.85 -1.75 -3.18
N GLN A 182 -2.73 -2.63 -3.65
CA GLN A 182 -2.81 -4.03 -3.23
C GLN A 182 -1.78 -4.89 -3.98
N PHE A 183 -1.47 -4.49 -5.21
CA PHE A 183 -0.40 -5.07 -6.02
C PHE A 183 0.98 -4.57 -5.58
N HIS A 184 2.02 -5.20 -6.12
CA HIS A 184 3.42 -4.87 -5.87
C HIS A 184 3.98 -4.05 -7.04
N PRO A 185 3.98 -2.70 -6.97
CA PRO A 185 4.50 -1.89 -8.06
C PRO A 185 6.00 -2.13 -8.30
N GLU A 186 6.76 -2.50 -7.27
CA GLU A 186 8.17 -2.88 -7.40
C GLU A 186 8.39 -4.18 -8.18
N LEU A 187 7.34 -4.97 -8.41
CA LEU A 187 7.35 -6.21 -9.20
C LEU A 187 6.53 -6.09 -10.50
N SER A 188 5.92 -4.94 -10.77
CA SER A 188 4.97 -4.73 -11.88
C SER A 188 5.60 -4.06 -13.11
N GLN A 189 6.90 -4.30 -13.33
CA GLN A 189 7.67 -3.82 -14.48
C GLN A 189 7.47 -2.31 -14.75
N LYS A 190 7.32 -1.90 -16.01
CA LYS A 190 7.19 -0.50 -16.43
C LYS A 190 5.96 0.18 -15.82
N ASN A 191 4.83 -0.53 -15.69
CA ASN A 191 3.61 0.01 -15.10
C ASN A 191 3.83 0.38 -13.63
N GLY A 192 4.43 -0.54 -12.88
CA GLY A 192 4.77 -0.33 -11.48
C GLY A 192 5.80 0.78 -11.25
N LEU A 193 6.84 0.85 -12.08
CA LEU A 193 7.82 1.94 -12.04
C LEU A 193 7.18 3.31 -12.32
N ARG A 194 6.30 3.40 -13.32
CA ARG A 194 5.56 4.62 -13.62
C ARG A 194 4.66 5.03 -12.46
N LEU A 195 3.97 4.08 -11.81
CA LEU A 195 3.14 4.35 -10.64
C LEU A 195 3.95 4.89 -9.46
N LEU A 196 5.09 4.28 -9.14
CA LEU A 196 5.99 4.77 -8.08
C LEU A 196 6.52 6.17 -8.40
N LYS A 197 6.87 6.42 -9.67
CA LYS A 197 7.27 7.75 -10.15
C LYS A 197 6.16 8.78 -9.94
N ASN A 198 4.91 8.43 -10.27
CA ASN A 198 3.76 9.31 -10.05
C ASN A 198 3.56 9.63 -8.55
N PHE A 199 3.70 8.64 -7.66
CA PHE A 199 3.66 8.90 -6.22
C PHE A 199 4.77 9.87 -5.77
N ILE A 200 5.99 9.68 -6.29
CA ILE A 200 7.15 10.54 -6.00
C ILE A 200 6.93 11.98 -6.48
N GLU A 201 6.37 12.18 -7.68
CA GLU A 201 6.31 13.49 -8.33
C GLU A 201 5.02 14.29 -8.02
N LYS A 202 3.91 13.62 -7.70
CA LYS A 202 2.57 14.25 -7.68
C LYS A 202 1.86 14.28 -6.33
N PHE A 203 2.36 13.52 -5.37
CA PHE A 203 1.94 13.62 -3.97
C PHE A 203 2.92 14.48 -3.20
#